data_AF-A0A8K1F9R4-F1
#
_entry.id   AF-A0A8K1F9R4-F1
#
_cell.length_a   1.000
_cell.length_b   1.000
_cell.length_c   1.000
_cell.angle_alpha   90.00
_cell.angle_beta   90.00
_cell.angle_gamma   90.00
#
_symmetry.space_group_name_H-M   'P 1'
#
loop_
_entity.id
_entity.type
_entity.pdbx_description
1 polymer ?
#
loop_
_entity_poly.entity_id
_entity_poly.type
_entity_poly.pdbx_seq_one_letter_code
_entity_poly.pdbx_strand_id
1 'polypeptide(L)'
;MTATTMSAQSPRRIKIYFQDESLRQRCQANAQQLLSAAQAPATSNSALLAKKALKYRNVLDRMTGVDVTSPDFDASKFLGVDWCKTSNLQAHRMRQN
;
A
#
# COMPACT_ATOMS: atom_id res chain seq x y z
N MET A 1 35.60 7.34 1.64
CA MET A 1 34.47 6.39 1.58
C MET A 1 33.40 6.89 2.54
N THR A 2 32.41 7.64 2.06
CA THR A 2 31.32 8.18 2.92
C THR A 2 30.01 7.55 2.46
N ALA A 3 29.43 6.73 3.32
CA ALA A 3 28.14 6.09 3.10
C ALA A 3 27.04 7.16 3.09
N THR A 4 26.43 7.39 1.94
CA THR A 4 25.22 8.19 1.81
C THR A 4 24.10 7.48 2.57
N THR A 5 23.72 8.01 3.73
CA THR A 5 22.52 7.57 4.45
C THR A 5 21.31 7.91 3.59
N MET A 6 20.82 6.95 2.81
CA MET A 6 19.52 7.08 2.15
C MET A 6 18.48 7.21 3.26
N SER A 7 17.95 8.42 3.46
CA SER A 7 16.87 8.66 4.40
C SER A 7 15.71 7.73 4.01
N ALA A 8 15.45 6.68 4.79
CA ALA A 8 14.28 5.85 4.64
C ALA A 8 13.05 6.73 4.91
N GLN A 9 12.51 7.34 3.87
CA GLN A 9 11.32 8.16 3.97
C GLN A 9 10.19 7.27 4.50
N SER A 10 9.78 7.54 5.74
CA SER A 10 8.64 6.84 6.33
C SER A 10 7.42 7.09 5.44
N PRO A 11 6.64 6.04 5.10
CA PRO A 11 5.47 6.21 4.25
C PRO A 11 4.53 7.24 4.86
N ARG A 12 4.02 8.16 4.01
CA ARG A 12 2.93 9.05 4.42
C ARG A 12 1.75 8.17 4.84
N ARG A 13 1.36 8.30 6.10
CA ARG A 13 0.23 7.54 6.65
C ARG A 13 -1.07 8.22 6.30
N ILE A 14 -2.02 7.45 5.77
CA ILE A 14 -3.37 7.90 5.47
C ILE A 14 -4.38 7.06 6.26
N LYS A 15 -5.46 7.70 6.69
CA LYS A 15 -6.58 7.02 7.36
C LYS A 15 -7.69 6.80 6.34
N ILE A 16 -8.14 5.56 6.20
CA ILE A 16 -9.31 5.22 5.37
C ILE A 16 -10.43 4.79 6.29
N TYR A 17 -11.50 5.59 6.32
CA TYR A 17 -12.71 5.26 7.04
C TYR A 17 -13.57 4.32 6.22
N PHE A 18 -14.14 3.30 6.85
CA PHE A 18 -15.00 2.32 6.17
C PHE A 18 -16.14 1.85 7.07
N GLN A 19 -17.24 1.45 6.44
CA GLN A 19 -18.40 0.79 7.08
C GLN A 19 -18.48 -0.68 6.66
N ASP A 20 -18.33 -0.93 5.36
CA ASP A 20 -18.43 -2.26 4.76
C ASP A 20 -17.11 -3.04 4.88
N GLU A 21 -17.15 -4.12 5.67
CA GLU A 21 -16.02 -5.01 5.91
C GLU A 21 -15.61 -5.77 4.64
N SER A 22 -16.57 -6.13 3.79
CA SER A 22 -16.31 -6.86 2.54
C SER A 22 -15.58 -5.99 1.53
N LEU A 23 -15.90 -4.69 1.49
CA LEU A 23 -15.17 -3.72 0.67
C LEU A 23 -13.73 -3.55 1.18
N ARG A 24 -13.56 -3.39 2.50
CA ARG A 24 -12.23 -3.30 3.12
C ARG A 24 -11.36 -4.51 2.79
N GLN A 25 -11.91 -5.72 2.91
CA GLN A 25 -11.22 -6.97 2.57
C GLN A 25 -10.81 -7.03 1.09
N ARG A 26 -11.71 -6.68 0.16
CA ARG A 26 -11.39 -6.61 -1.28
C ARG A 26 -10.28 -5.60 -1.58
N CYS A 27 -10.32 -4.43 -0.95
CA CYS A 27 -9.26 -3.43 -1.11
C CYS A 27 -7.91 -3.96 -0.61
N GLN A 28 -7.89 -4.66 0.53
CA GLN A 28 -6.66 -5.28 1.05
C GLN A 28 -6.14 -6.37 0.11
N ALA A 29 -7.01 -7.24 -0.41
CA ALA A 29 -6.63 -8.28 -1.37
C ALA A 29 -6.07 -7.68 -2.67
N ASN A 30 -6.69 -6.62 -3.19
CA ASN A 30 -6.20 -5.93 -4.39
C ASN A 30 -4.83 -5.28 -4.14
N ALA A 31 -4.61 -4.68 -2.96
CA ALA A 31 -3.32 -4.10 -2.59
C ALA A 31 -2.23 -5.19 -2.51
N GLN A 32 -2.56 -6.34 -1.94
CA GLN A 32 -1.67 -7.50 -1.90
C GLN A 32 -1.31 -7.98 -3.32
N GLN A 33 -2.29 -8.13 -4.20
CA GLN A 33 -2.07 -8.53 -5.60
C GLN A 33 -1.20 -7.51 -6.36
N LEU A 34 -1.40 -6.21 -6.12
CA LEU A 34 -0.57 -5.16 -6.71
C LEU A 34 0.90 -5.31 -6.30
N LEU A 35 1.17 -5.55 -5.01
CA LEU A 35 2.52 -5.75 -4.51
C LEU A 35 3.14 -7.03 -5.07
N SER A 36 2.41 -8.15 -5.05
CA SER A 36 2.90 -9.41 -5.64
C SER A 36 3.21 -9.27 -7.14
N ALA A 37 2.33 -8.60 -7.90
CA ALA A 37 2.55 -8.35 -9.32
C ALA A 37 3.77 -7.45 -9.59
N ALA A 38 4.05 -6.48 -8.72
CA ALA A 38 5.23 -5.64 -8.82
C ALA A 38 6.53 -6.40 -8.48
N GLN A 39 6.45 -7.47 -7.69
CA GLN A 39 7.60 -8.30 -7.34
C GLN A 39 7.95 -9.31 -8.44
N ALA A 40 6.96 -9.71 -9.24
CA ALA A 40 7.17 -10.59 -10.37
C ALA A 40 8.13 -10.00 -11.44
N PRO A 41 8.75 -10.86 -12.28
CA PRO A 41 9.47 -10.42 -13.46
C PRO A 41 8.61 -9.48 -14.32
N ALA A 42 9.22 -8.47 -14.94
CA ALA A 42 8.53 -7.45 -15.75
C ALA A 42 8.13 -7.98 -17.15
N THR A 43 7.56 -9.18 -17.21
CA THR A 43 7.25 -9.91 -18.45
C THR A 43 5.79 -9.73 -18.88
N SER A 44 4.91 -9.26 -17.99
CA SER A 44 3.51 -8.98 -18.29
C SER A 44 3.19 -7.49 -18.16
N ASN A 45 2.17 -7.04 -18.90
CA ASN A 45 1.65 -5.67 -18.79
C ASN A 45 1.21 -5.35 -17.35
N SER A 46 0.59 -6.30 -16.65
CA SER A 46 0.17 -6.13 -15.26
C SER A 46 1.35 -5.90 -14.32
N ALA A 47 2.44 -6.67 -14.47
CA ALA A 47 3.65 -6.48 -13.68
C ALA A 47 4.32 -5.11 -13.96
N LEU A 48 4.36 -4.69 -15.23
CA LEU A 48 4.87 -3.38 -15.62
C LEU A 48 4.04 -2.24 -15.03
N LEU A 49 2.72 -2.34 -15.09
CA LEU A 49 1.81 -1.34 -14.51
C LEU A 49 1.93 -1.29 -12.99
N ALA A 50 2.03 -2.44 -12.33
CA ALA A 50 2.23 -2.52 -10.89
C ALA A 50 3.55 -1.83 -10.47
N LYS A 51 4.67 -2.16 -11.13
CA LYS A 51 5.96 -1.50 -10.90
C LYS A 51 5.88 0.01 -11.10
N LYS A 52 5.23 0.47 -12.18
CA LYS A 52 5.01 1.90 -12.43
C LYS A 52 4.20 2.55 -11.31
N ALA A 53 3.08 1.95 -10.90
CA ALA A 53 2.22 2.48 -9.84
C ALA A 53 2.98 2.66 -8.52
N LEU A 54 3.82 1.69 -8.15
CA LEU A 54 4.64 1.78 -6.93
C LEU A 54 5.81 2.75 -7.08
N LYS A 55 6.40 2.87 -8.27
CA LYS A 55 7.44 3.85 -8.56
C LYS A 55 6.91 5.28 -8.39
N TYR A 56 5.76 5.62 -8.96
CA TYR A 56 5.17 6.96 -8.81
C TYR A 56 4.75 7.30 -7.38
N ARG A 57 4.56 6.28 -6.54
CA ARG A 57 4.26 6.44 -5.11
C ARG A 57 5.51 6.44 -4.22
N ASN A 58 6.71 6.32 -4.80
CA ASN A 58 7.98 6.17 -4.07
C ASN A 58 7.97 4.98 -3.08
N VAL A 59 7.26 3.90 -3.44
CA VAL A 59 7.16 2.68 -2.63
C VAL A 59 8.04 1.56 -3.18
N LEU A 60 8.34 1.58 -4.48
CA LEU A 60 9.04 0.47 -5.15
C LEU A 60 10.39 0.14 -4.51
N ASP A 61 11.20 1.15 -4.15
CA ASP A 61 12.52 0.93 -3.55
C ASP A 61 12.44 0.22 -2.19
N ARG A 62 11.34 0.45 -1.45
CA ARG A 62 11.07 -0.17 -0.15
C ARG A 62 10.67 -1.64 -0.25
N MET A 63 10.33 -2.13 -1.45
CA MET A 63 10.04 -3.55 -1.66
C MET A 63 11.30 -4.40 -1.82
N THR A 64 12.47 -3.78 -2.06
CA THR A 64 13.74 -4.51 -2.17
C THR A 64 14.01 -5.28 -0.89
N GLY A 65 14.11 -6.62 -0.97
CA GLY A 65 14.37 -7.47 0.19
C GLY A 65 13.18 -7.72 1.11
N VAL A 66 11.97 -7.28 0.74
CA VAL A 66 10.73 -7.54 1.49
C VAL A 66 9.96 -8.65 0.79
N ASP A 67 9.70 -9.76 1.48
CA ASP A 67 8.78 -10.78 0.98
C ASP A 67 7.33 -10.32 1.19
N VAL A 68 6.71 -9.81 0.13
CA VAL A 68 5.31 -9.36 0.18
C VAL A 68 4.34 -10.53 0.05
N THR A 69 4.81 -11.74 -0.27
CA THR A 69 3.96 -12.92 -0.46
C THR A 69 3.70 -13.69 0.82
N SER A 70 4.43 -13.37 1.89
CA SER A 70 4.24 -13.95 3.22
C SER A 70 2.80 -13.78 3.72
N PRO A 71 2.20 -14.82 4.35
CA PRO A 71 0.85 -14.73 4.91
C PRO A 71 0.73 -13.70 6.04
N ASP A 72 1.84 -13.38 6.72
CA ASP A 72 1.88 -12.39 7.81
C ASP A 72 2.14 -10.96 7.32
N PHE A 73 2.32 -10.78 6.00
CA PHE A 73 2.61 -9.48 5.43
C PHE A 73 1.36 -8.60 5.36
N ASP A 74 1.42 -7.43 6.00
CA ASP A 74 0.35 -6.44 5.97
C ASP A 74 0.59 -5.38 4.89
N ALA A 75 0.04 -5.64 3.69
CA ALA A 75 0.09 -4.70 2.56
C ALA A 75 -0.45 -3.30 2.91
N SER A 76 -1.44 -3.20 3.78
CA SER A 76 -2.04 -1.91 4.14
C SER A 76 -1.04 -1.09 4.93
N LYS A 77 -0.45 -1.67 5.98
CA LYS A 77 0.60 -1.00 6.78
C LYS A 77 1.83 -0.66 5.94
N PHE A 78 2.25 -1.55 5.05
CA PHE A 78 3.37 -1.30 4.15
C PHE A 78 3.13 -0.06 3.26
N LEU A 79 1.89 0.07 2.75
CA LEU A 79 1.45 1.23 1.95
C LEU A 79 1.10 2.46 2.80
N GLY A 80 1.21 2.38 4.13
CA GLY A 80 0.89 3.49 5.04
C GLY A 80 -0.61 3.71 5.22
N VAL A 81 -1.44 2.68 5.10
CA VAL A 81 -2.89 2.77 5.27
C VAL A 81 -3.30 2.30 6.66
N ASP A 82 -3.96 3.19 7.39
CA ASP A 82 -4.63 2.91 8.65
C ASP A 82 -6.15 2.79 8.42
N TRP A 83 -6.70 1.59 8.59
CA TRP A 83 -8.13 1.34 8.43
C TRP A 83 -8.89 1.76 9.69
N CYS A 84 -9.88 2.64 9.52
CA CYS A 84 -10.70 3.15 10.62
C CYS A 84 -12.16 2.73 10.43
N LYS A 85 -12.64 1.75 11.19
CA LYS A 85 -14.05 1.36 11.15
C LYS A 85 -14.91 2.50 11.70
N THR A 86 -15.98 2.84 11.00
CA THR A 86 -16.94 3.86 11.45
C THR A 86 -18.36 3.37 11.23
N SER A 87 -19.28 3.79 12.09
CA SER A 87 -20.71 3.60 11.90
C SER A 87 -21.32 4.66 10.99
N ASN A 88 -20.65 5.80 10.77
CA ASN A 88 -21.17 6.91 9.97
C ASN A 88 -20.09 7.59 9.12
N LEU A 89 -19.97 7.17 7.86
CA LEU A 89 -19.05 7.76 6.88
C LEU A 89 -19.36 9.23 6.57
N GLN A 90 -20.65 9.62 6.53
CA GLN A 90 -21.02 11.01 6.23
C GLN A 90 -20.58 11.98 7.33
N ALA A 91 -20.70 11.57 8.59
CA ALA A 91 -20.25 12.38 9.73
C ALA A 91 -18.74 12.66 9.69
N HIS A 92 -17.93 11.73 9.17
CA HIS A 92 -16.49 11.95 8.98
C HIS A 92 -16.17 12.83 7.77
N ARG A 93 -16.95 12.73 6.69
CA ARG A 93 -16.76 13.57 5.51
C ARG A 93 -17.00 15.05 5.81
N MET A 94 -17.98 15.37 6.65
CA MET A 94 -18.28 16.77 7.02
C MET A 94 -17.25 17.41 7.97
N ARG A 95 -16.48 16.62 8.71
CA ARG A 95 -15.45 17.12 9.65
C ARG A 95 -14.10 17.47 9.00
N GLN A 96 -13.93 17.17 7.71
CA GLN A 96 -12.67 17.38 6.99
C GLN A 96 -12.71 18.52 5.96
N ASN A 97 -13.84 19.21 5.83
CA ASN A 97 -14.00 20.46 5.08
C ASN A 97 -14.02 21.65 6.05
#